data_AF-A0A2H6IQN3-F1
#
_entry.id   AF-A0A2H6IQN3-F1
#
_cell.length_a   1.000
_cell.length_b   1.000
_cell.length_c   1.000
_cell.angle_alpha   90.00
_cell.angle_beta   90.00
_cell.angle_gamma   90.00
#
_symmetry.space_group_name_H-M   'P 1'
#
loop_
_entity.id
_entity.type
_entity.pdbx_description
1 polymer ?
#
loop_
_entity_poly.entity_id
_entity_poly.type
_entity_poly.pdbx_seq_one_letter_code
_entity_poly.pdbx_strand_id
1 'polypeptide(L)'
;MTYNLNAGLSMDWGTNLWRLPTVTDTGNDGCNFGYSGTDCGYNIDTSTGEMAHLWFDELGNLAYYDTLGNENQDGWGLTNTGNFQNLQAGYYWSDTEYSPDPTLAWDFSTSYGHKGVPSKYFQEQGIAVRSGQLAVAPEPVSTVLFLIGGVLLAGRMRYRQRN
;
A
#
# COMPACT_ATOMS: atom_id res chain seq x y z
N MET A 1 -15.00 4.78 -11.01
CA MET A 1 -16.10 5.26 -10.14
C MET A 1 -15.46 6.13 -9.09
N THR A 2 -15.79 7.42 -9.05
CA THR A 2 -15.06 8.40 -8.21
C THR A 2 -15.79 8.64 -6.90
N TYR A 3 -15.07 8.48 -5.78
CA TYR A 3 -15.56 8.80 -4.44
C TYR A 3 -14.74 9.94 -3.85
N ASN A 4 -15.41 10.96 -3.34
CA ASN A 4 -14.75 12.05 -2.62
C ASN A 4 -14.63 11.64 -1.15
N LEU A 5 -13.40 11.45 -0.69
CA LEU A 5 -13.10 11.06 0.69
C LEU A 5 -13.19 12.27 1.63
N ASN A 6 -12.78 13.44 1.14
CA ASN A 6 -12.98 14.74 1.80
C ASN A 6 -12.96 15.88 0.75
N ALA A 7 -12.99 17.14 1.20
CA ALA A 7 -13.03 18.31 0.32
C ALA A 7 -11.82 18.45 -0.64
N GLY A 8 -10.72 17.74 -0.38
CA GLY A 8 -9.47 17.82 -1.16
C GLY A 8 -8.99 16.48 -1.73
N LEU A 9 -9.69 15.36 -1.51
CA LEU A 9 -9.26 14.05 -1.98
C LEU A 9 -10.40 13.31 -2.66
N SER A 10 -10.16 12.93 -3.91
CA SER A 10 -11.00 12.01 -4.66
C SER A 10 -10.24 10.73 -4.96
N MET A 11 -10.94 9.61 -4.87
CA MET A 11 -10.43 8.30 -5.24
C MET A 11 -11.19 7.85 -6.48
N ASP A 12 -10.49 7.61 -7.58
CA ASP A 12 -11.06 6.90 -8.73
C ASP A 12 -10.58 5.46 -8.75
N TRP A 13 -11.52 4.54 -8.53
CA TRP A 13 -11.27 3.10 -8.56
C TRP A 13 -11.18 2.53 -9.98
N GLY A 14 -11.25 3.37 -11.02
CA GLY A 14 -11.27 2.95 -12.41
C GLY A 14 -12.41 1.97 -12.72
N THR A 15 -12.19 1.11 -13.71
CA THR A 15 -13.07 -0.02 -14.08
C THR A 15 -12.55 -1.37 -13.58
N ASN A 16 -11.42 -1.39 -12.85
CA ASN A 16 -10.78 -2.62 -12.42
C ASN A 16 -11.62 -3.32 -11.35
N LEU A 17 -11.74 -4.63 -11.52
CA LEU A 17 -12.40 -5.55 -10.60
C LEU A 17 -11.49 -5.82 -9.39
N TRP A 18 -12.07 -6.40 -8.34
CA TRP A 18 -11.32 -6.98 -7.25
C TRP A 18 -10.37 -8.06 -7.77
N ARG A 19 -9.12 -8.05 -7.29
CA ARG A 19 -8.09 -9.04 -7.61
C ARG A 19 -7.32 -9.45 -6.36
N LEU A 20 -6.49 -10.49 -6.45
CA LEU A 20 -5.48 -10.76 -5.44
C LEU A 20 -4.37 -9.70 -5.48
N PRO A 21 -3.60 -9.52 -4.41
CA PRO A 21 -2.43 -8.65 -4.40
C PRO A 21 -1.42 -9.12 -5.43
N THR A 22 -0.58 -8.22 -5.92
CA THR A 22 0.48 -8.56 -6.88
C THR A 22 1.86 -8.34 -6.30
N VAL A 23 2.81 -9.09 -6.84
CA VAL A 23 4.24 -8.96 -6.61
C VAL A 23 4.94 -8.76 -7.96
N THR A 24 5.92 -7.88 -7.98
CA THR A 24 6.90 -7.72 -9.07
C THR A 24 8.17 -8.44 -8.64
N ASP A 25 8.64 -9.39 -9.45
CA ASP A 25 9.94 -10.03 -9.24
C ASP A 25 11.04 -9.13 -9.85
N THR A 26 12.03 -8.72 -9.06
CA THR A 26 13.07 -7.77 -9.48
C THR A 26 14.47 -8.39 -9.42
N GLY A 27 15.37 -7.92 -10.28
CA GLY A 27 16.72 -8.49 -10.36
C GLY A 27 16.78 -9.76 -11.21
N ASN A 28 17.28 -10.87 -10.64
CA ASN A 28 17.39 -12.15 -11.35
C ASN A 28 16.09 -12.94 -11.18
N ASP A 29 15.61 -13.58 -12.25
CA ASP A 29 14.40 -14.41 -12.22
C ASP A 29 14.38 -15.38 -11.03
N GLY A 30 13.39 -15.26 -10.16
CA GLY A 30 13.07 -16.22 -9.11
C GLY A 30 13.27 -15.75 -7.66
N CYS A 31 13.05 -16.67 -6.72
CA CYS A 31 13.15 -16.38 -5.29
C CYS A 31 14.63 -16.28 -4.86
N ASN A 32 15.13 -15.06 -4.76
CA ASN A 32 16.43 -14.71 -4.20
C ASN A 32 16.38 -14.57 -2.67
N PHE A 33 16.18 -15.67 -1.94
CA PHE A 33 15.99 -15.62 -0.49
C PHE A 33 17.06 -14.80 0.23
N GLY A 34 16.62 -13.83 1.03
CA GLY A 34 17.48 -13.00 1.87
C GLY A 34 16.77 -12.48 3.10
N TYR A 35 17.51 -11.72 3.90
CA TYR A 35 17.01 -11.08 5.12
C TYR A 35 16.83 -9.57 5.00
N SER A 36 17.17 -9.00 3.84
CA SER A 36 17.07 -7.56 3.59
C SER A 36 17.07 -7.26 2.09
N GLY A 37 16.09 -6.48 1.63
CA GLY A 37 16.10 -5.84 0.31
C GLY A 37 16.03 -6.80 -0.89
N THR A 38 15.66 -8.05 -0.67
CA THR A 38 15.39 -9.05 -1.71
C THR A 38 13.90 -9.11 -2.05
N ASP A 39 13.52 -9.86 -3.08
CA ASP A 39 12.11 -10.07 -3.42
C ASP A 39 11.49 -11.21 -2.60
N CYS A 40 12.32 -12.15 -2.14
CA CYS A 40 11.92 -13.32 -1.38
C CYS A 40 12.64 -13.39 -0.02
N GLY A 41 12.00 -13.97 0.99
CA GLY A 41 12.52 -14.04 2.35
C GLY A 41 11.98 -12.92 3.25
N TYR A 42 12.82 -12.39 4.14
CA TYR A 42 12.44 -11.46 5.21
C TYR A 42 12.94 -10.04 4.93
N ASN A 43 12.28 -9.03 5.51
CA ASN A 43 12.56 -7.60 5.31
C ASN A 43 12.82 -7.25 3.83
N ILE A 44 11.94 -7.79 2.99
CA ILE A 44 11.96 -7.66 1.53
C ILE A 44 11.68 -6.23 1.09
N ASP A 45 11.99 -5.92 -0.17
CA ASP A 45 11.62 -4.62 -0.75
C ASP A 45 10.09 -4.47 -0.78
N THR A 46 9.57 -3.47 -0.06
CA THR A 46 8.13 -3.23 0.06
C THR A 46 7.53 -2.61 -1.19
N SER A 47 8.36 -2.00 -2.05
CA SER A 47 7.92 -1.46 -3.33
C SER A 47 7.59 -2.54 -4.37
N THR A 48 8.02 -3.78 -4.13
CA THR A 48 7.83 -4.89 -5.07
C THR A 48 6.62 -5.75 -4.77
N GLY A 49 5.81 -5.44 -3.73
CA GLY A 49 4.59 -6.20 -3.47
C GLY A 49 3.60 -5.52 -2.54
N GLU A 50 2.32 -5.56 -2.91
CA GLU A 50 1.26 -4.89 -2.15
C GLU A 50 1.08 -5.46 -0.74
N MET A 51 1.26 -6.77 -0.55
CA MET A 51 1.23 -7.39 0.79
C MET A 51 2.42 -7.00 1.65
N ALA A 52 3.62 -6.86 1.05
CA ALA A 52 4.80 -6.42 1.76
C ALA A 52 4.65 -4.97 2.22
N HIS A 53 4.18 -4.08 1.34
CA HIS A 53 3.86 -2.70 1.66
C HIS A 53 2.81 -2.60 2.77
N LEU A 54 1.70 -3.35 2.67
CA LEU A 54 0.68 -3.36 3.72
C LEU A 54 1.27 -3.80 5.07
N TRP A 55 2.07 -4.87 5.07
CA TRP A 55 2.61 -5.45 6.29
C TRP A 55 3.64 -4.55 6.98
N PHE A 56 4.66 -4.11 6.24
CA PHE A 56 5.81 -3.39 6.78
C PHE A 56 5.55 -1.88 6.88
N ASP A 57 4.98 -1.25 5.85
CA ASP A 57 4.90 0.22 5.77
C ASP A 57 3.61 0.75 6.42
N GLU A 58 2.47 0.12 6.16
CA GLU A 58 1.16 0.59 6.66
C GLU A 58 0.87 0.08 8.07
N LEU A 59 1.15 -1.20 8.34
CA LEU A 59 0.89 -1.83 9.64
C LEU A 59 2.09 -1.79 10.58
N GLY A 60 3.32 -1.61 10.07
CA GLY A 60 4.52 -1.57 10.91
C GLY A 60 4.82 -2.89 11.62
N ASN A 61 4.37 -4.03 11.08
CA ASN A 61 4.64 -5.34 11.66
C ASN A 61 6.09 -5.75 11.39
N LEU A 62 6.70 -6.47 12.33
CA LEU A 62 8.06 -6.96 12.23
C LEU A 62 8.12 -8.41 11.74
N ALA A 63 9.10 -8.69 10.90
CA ALA A 63 9.46 -10.04 10.46
C ALA A 63 10.02 -10.88 11.62
N TYR A 64 10.04 -12.21 11.49
CA TYR A 64 10.70 -13.09 12.47
C TYR A 64 12.22 -12.90 12.50
N TYR A 65 12.86 -12.70 11.35
CA TYR A 65 14.29 -12.38 11.23
C TYR A 65 14.53 -10.89 11.01
N ASP A 66 15.55 -10.32 11.68
CA ASP A 66 16.02 -8.96 11.43
C ASP A 66 16.83 -8.87 10.12
N THR A 67 17.28 -7.66 9.77
CA THR A 67 18.03 -7.42 8.52
C THR A 67 19.42 -8.05 8.50
N LEU A 68 19.91 -8.53 9.64
CA LEU A 68 21.18 -9.25 9.78
C LEU A 68 20.98 -10.77 9.85
N GLY A 69 19.74 -11.25 9.80
CA GLY A 69 19.40 -12.67 9.91
C GLY A 69 19.37 -13.20 11.35
N ASN A 70 19.29 -12.33 12.36
CA ASN A 70 19.01 -12.77 13.73
C ASN A 70 17.52 -13.07 13.88
N GLU A 71 17.21 -14.20 14.49
CA GLU A 71 15.84 -14.67 14.65
C GLU A 71 15.14 -14.13 15.91
N ASN A 72 13.82 -14.30 15.95
CA ASN A 72 12.97 -14.00 17.10
C ASN A 72 13.07 -12.54 17.58
N GLN A 73 12.89 -11.61 16.65
CA GLN A 73 12.84 -10.17 16.93
C GLN A 73 11.74 -9.82 17.94
N ASP A 74 12.02 -9.00 18.96
CA ASP A 74 10.97 -8.61 19.91
C ASP A 74 9.80 -7.91 19.19
N GLY A 75 8.56 -8.37 19.45
CA GLY A 75 7.36 -7.85 18.78
C GLY A 75 7.11 -8.35 17.34
N TRP A 76 7.77 -9.42 16.90
CA TRP A 76 7.54 -10.04 15.58
C TRP A 76 6.13 -10.61 15.40
N GLY A 77 5.73 -10.77 14.13
CA GLY A 77 4.46 -11.37 13.74
C GLY A 77 3.34 -10.35 13.57
N LEU A 78 2.10 -10.82 13.46
CA LEU A 78 0.92 -9.97 13.20
C LEU A 78 0.48 -9.30 14.51
N THR A 79 1.18 -8.25 14.89
CA THR A 79 0.92 -7.50 16.13
C THR A 79 0.02 -6.28 15.90
N ASN A 80 -0.04 -5.79 14.67
CA ASN A 80 -0.92 -4.70 14.24
C ASN A 80 -1.72 -5.10 13.00
N THR A 81 -3.06 -5.04 13.10
CA THR A 81 -3.99 -5.27 11.99
C THR A 81 -4.65 -3.99 11.49
N GLY A 82 -4.34 -2.84 12.07
CA GLY A 82 -4.97 -1.56 11.73
C GLY A 82 -6.50 -1.66 11.78
N ASN A 83 -7.17 -1.30 10.69
CA ASN A 83 -8.63 -1.34 10.60
C ASN A 83 -9.20 -2.70 10.15
N PHE A 84 -8.35 -3.68 9.83
CA PHE A 84 -8.80 -4.98 9.37
C PHE A 84 -9.40 -5.79 10.52
N GLN A 85 -10.66 -6.19 10.38
CA GLN A 85 -11.38 -6.97 11.41
C GLN A 85 -11.05 -8.47 11.37
N ASN A 86 -10.58 -8.97 10.22
CA ASN A 86 -10.37 -10.40 9.98
C ASN A 86 -9.03 -10.69 9.31
N LEU A 87 -8.04 -9.80 9.45
CA LEU A 87 -6.67 -10.12 9.08
C LEU A 87 -6.11 -11.10 10.13
N GLN A 88 -5.65 -12.27 9.69
CA GLN A 88 -5.20 -13.34 10.56
C GLN A 88 -3.77 -13.71 10.21
N ALA A 89 -3.03 -14.25 11.18
CA ALA A 89 -1.72 -14.82 10.92
C ALA A 89 -1.87 -16.08 10.04
N GLY A 90 -1.26 -16.06 8.86
CA GLY A 90 -1.34 -17.12 7.86
C GLY A 90 -0.59 -16.78 6.59
N TYR A 91 -0.75 -17.62 5.57
CA TYR A 91 -0.21 -17.40 4.23
C TYR A 91 -1.29 -16.81 3.33
N TYR A 92 -0.92 -15.83 2.52
CA TYR A 92 -1.82 -15.12 1.62
C TYR A 92 -1.29 -15.19 0.19
N TRP A 93 -2.12 -15.70 -0.73
CA TRP A 93 -1.79 -15.79 -2.14
C TRP A 93 -1.65 -14.43 -2.81
N SER A 94 -0.65 -14.32 -3.68
CA SER A 94 -0.54 -13.30 -4.72
C SER A 94 -1.20 -13.79 -6.02
N ASP A 95 -1.60 -12.85 -6.88
CA ASP A 95 -1.99 -13.12 -8.27
C ASP A 95 -0.78 -13.40 -9.17
N THR A 96 0.45 -13.25 -8.64
CA THR A 96 1.69 -13.46 -9.39
C THR A 96 2.11 -14.93 -9.38
N GLU A 97 2.14 -15.55 -10.55
CA GLU A 97 2.74 -16.87 -10.78
C GLU A 97 4.27 -16.81 -10.70
N TYR A 98 4.89 -17.88 -10.20
CA TYR A 98 6.34 -17.98 -10.18
C TYR A 98 6.87 -18.33 -11.57
N SER A 99 7.50 -17.36 -12.23
CA SER A 99 7.95 -17.49 -13.63
C SER A 99 8.84 -18.71 -13.90
N PRO A 100 9.83 -19.05 -13.05
CA PRO A 100 10.68 -20.22 -13.29
C PRO A 100 9.98 -21.59 -13.18
N ASP A 101 8.88 -21.68 -12.42
CA ASP A 101 8.06 -22.89 -12.29
C ASP A 101 6.58 -22.53 -12.09
N PRO A 102 5.76 -22.62 -13.16
CA PRO A 102 4.33 -22.30 -13.12
C PRO A 102 3.49 -23.15 -12.18
N THR A 103 4.03 -24.23 -11.59
CA THR A 103 3.35 -25.00 -10.54
C THR A 103 3.39 -24.30 -9.17
N LEU A 104 4.18 -23.23 -9.05
CA LEU A 104 4.34 -22.40 -7.85
C LEU A 104 3.75 -21.00 -8.08
N ALA A 105 3.40 -20.32 -7.00
CA ALA A 105 2.97 -18.93 -7.00
C ALA A 105 3.56 -18.19 -5.81
N TRP A 106 3.62 -16.86 -5.90
CA TRP A 106 4.11 -16.04 -4.79
C TRP A 106 3.05 -15.97 -3.68
N ASP A 107 3.51 -16.05 -2.44
CA ASP A 107 2.69 -15.86 -1.25
C ASP A 107 3.34 -14.87 -0.28
N PHE A 108 2.57 -14.43 0.72
CA PHE A 108 3.11 -13.69 1.84
C PHE A 108 2.64 -14.29 3.17
N SER A 109 3.60 -14.65 4.02
CA SER A 109 3.35 -15.12 5.37
C SER A 109 3.20 -13.94 6.32
N THR A 110 1.97 -13.70 6.77
CA THR A 110 1.64 -12.80 7.89
C THR A 110 1.87 -13.45 9.25
N SER A 111 2.25 -14.73 9.31
CA SER A 111 2.71 -15.34 10.57
C SER A 111 4.12 -14.88 10.90
N TYR A 112 5.01 -14.86 9.89
CA TYR A 112 6.45 -14.63 10.08
C TYR A 112 6.97 -13.37 9.38
N GLY A 113 6.17 -12.70 8.56
CA GLY A 113 6.58 -11.54 7.78
C GLY A 113 7.59 -11.86 6.68
N HIS A 114 7.35 -12.93 5.90
CA HIS A 114 8.21 -13.28 4.75
C HIS A 114 7.41 -13.56 3.49
N LYS A 115 8.06 -13.39 2.35
CA LYS A 115 7.53 -13.78 1.03
C LYS A 115 8.15 -15.10 0.59
N GLY A 116 7.35 -16.00 0.03
CA GLY A 116 7.78 -17.29 -0.48
C GLY A 116 7.19 -17.60 -1.86
N VAL A 117 7.49 -18.82 -2.33
CA VAL A 117 7.00 -19.36 -3.61
C VAL A 117 6.47 -20.80 -3.44
N PRO A 118 5.41 -21.00 -2.63
CA PRO A 118 4.88 -22.33 -2.37
C PRO A 118 4.14 -22.91 -3.58
N SER A 119 3.84 -24.21 -3.48
CA SER A 119 3.07 -24.92 -4.50
C SER A 119 1.62 -24.46 -4.52
N LYS A 120 1.05 -24.27 -5.71
CA LYS A 120 -0.36 -23.92 -5.91
C LYS A 120 -1.36 -24.96 -5.40
N TYR A 121 -0.89 -26.14 -4.98
CA TYR A 121 -1.72 -27.16 -4.35
C TYR A 121 -2.02 -26.87 -2.87
N PHE A 122 -1.32 -25.91 -2.25
CA PHE A 122 -1.60 -25.51 -0.87
C PHE A 122 -2.87 -24.66 -0.77
N GLN A 123 -3.54 -24.79 0.37
CA GLN A 123 -4.68 -23.95 0.73
C GLN A 123 -4.16 -22.77 1.54
N GLU A 124 -4.24 -21.58 0.95
CA GLU A 124 -3.85 -20.33 1.59
C GLU A 124 -4.97 -19.31 1.47
N GLN A 125 -4.85 -18.22 2.22
CA GLN A 125 -5.87 -17.20 2.30
C GLN A 125 -5.77 -16.25 1.10
N GLY A 126 -6.88 -15.56 0.80
CA GLY A 126 -6.91 -14.51 -0.21
C GLY A 126 -7.34 -13.21 0.44
N ILE A 127 -6.70 -12.11 0.05
CA ILE A 127 -7.16 -10.77 0.39
C ILE A 127 -7.46 -10.02 -0.91
N ALA A 128 -8.72 -9.60 -1.05
CA ALA A 128 -9.13 -8.88 -2.25
C ALA A 128 -8.64 -7.43 -2.17
N VAL A 129 -7.88 -7.01 -3.19
CA VAL A 129 -7.45 -5.62 -3.37
C VAL A 129 -8.12 -5.01 -4.58
N ARG A 130 -8.16 -3.67 -4.60
CA ARG A 130 -8.68 -2.92 -5.73
C ARG A 130 -7.77 -1.73 -6.01
N SER A 131 -7.30 -1.63 -7.26
CA SER A 131 -6.52 -0.48 -7.69
C SER A 131 -7.38 0.79 -7.65
N GLY A 132 -6.80 1.88 -7.19
CA GLY A 132 -7.42 3.19 -7.20
C GLY A 132 -6.36 4.27 -7.33
N GLN A 133 -6.71 5.34 -8.04
CA GLN A 133 -5.87 6.53 -8.13
C GLN A 133 -6.43 7.60 -7.20
N LEU A 134 -5.60 8.01 -6.24
CA LEU A 134 -5.87 9.20 -5.44
C LEU A 134 -5.53 10.44 -6.25
N ALA A 135 -6.48 11.36 -6.33
CA ALA A 135 -6.29 12.68 -6.88
C ALA A 135 -6.59 13.73 -5.81
N VAL A 136 -5.72 14.73 -5.72
CA VAL A 136 -5.99 15.93 -4.91
C VAL A 136 -7.02 16.75 -5.68
N ALA A 137 -8.21 16.87 -5.13
CA ALA A 137 -9.23 17.75 -5.68
C ALA A 137 -8.73 19.22 -5.57
N PRO A 138 -8.91 20.06 -6.61
CA PRO A 138 -8.54 21.46 -6.52
C PRO A 138 -9.27 22.11 -5.34
N GLU A 139 -8.53 22.83 -4.49
CA GLU A 139 -9.11 23.59 -3.38
C GLU A 139 -10.32 24.41 -3.86
N PRO A 140 -11.45 24.38 -3.14
CA PRO A 140 -12.63 25.11 -3.56
C PRO A 140 -12.32 26.61 -3.67
N VAL A 141 -13.07 27.27 -4.56
CA VAL A 141 -13.01 28.67 -5.03
C VAL A 141 -12.83 29.77 -3.94
N SER A 142 -12.81 29.40 -2.66
CA SER A 142 -12.53 30.21 -1.48
C SER A 142 -11.32 31.16 -1.65
N THR A 143 -10.21 30.72 -2.24
CA THR A 143 -9.04 31.59 -2.47
C THR A 143 -9.31 32.70 -3.48
N VAL A 144 -10.03 32.39 -4.56
CA VAL A 144 -10.44 33.36 -5.57
C VAL A 144 -11.44 34.35 -4.97
N LEU A 145 -12.42 33.88 -4.21
CA LEU A 145 -13.37 34.72 -3.49
C LEU A 145 -12.70 35.61 -2.45
N PHE A 146 -11.70 35.11 -1.72
CA PHE A 146 -10.95 35.88 -0.74
C PHE A 146 -10.12 36.99 -1.40
N LEU A 147 -9.44 36.70 -2.51
CA LEU A 147 -8.69 37.69 -3.29
C LEU A 147 -9.60 38.74 -3.93
N ILE A 148 -10.70 38.32 -4.56
CA ILE A 148 -11.68 39.24 -5.14
C ILE A 148 -12.30 40.11 -4.05
N GLY A 149 -12.71 39.52 -2.92
CA GLY A 149 -13.24 40.25 -1.77
C GLY A 149 -12.24 41.27 -1.22
N GLY A 150 -10.98 40.89 -1.05
CA GLY A 150 -9.91 41.78 -0.59
C GLY A 150 -9.64 42.94 -1.55
N VAL A 151 -9.62 42.69 -2.87
CA VAL A 151 -9.43 43.73 -3.89
C VAL A 151 -10.61 44.71 -3.92
N LEU A 152 -11.85 44.21 -3.86
CA LEU A 152 -13.05 45.05 -3.82
C LEU A 152 -13.09 45.92 -2.55
N LEU A 153 -12.73 45.37 -1.39
CA LEU A 153 -12.65 46.09 -0.12
C LEU A 153 -11.55 47.17 -0.16
N ALA A 154 -10.35 46.83 -0.63
CA ALA A 154 -9.25 47.79 -0.76
C ALA A 154 -9.57 48.92 -1.75
N GLY A 155 -10.22 48.61 -2.87
CA GLY A 155 -10.70 49.59 -3.84
C GLY A 155 -11.74 50.55 -3.24
N ARG A 156 -12.72 50.01 -2.49
CA ARG A 156 -13.75 50.82 -1.81
C ARG A 156 -13.15 51.72 -0.73
N MET A 157 -12.17 51.24 0.04
CA MET A 157 -11.48 52.04 1.05
C MET A 157 -10.69 53.19 0.43
N ARG A 158 -9.98 52.95 -0.68
CA ARG A 158 -9.27 54.01 -1.42
C ARG A 158 -10.20 55.04 -2.05
N TYR A 159 -11.37 54.61 -2.55
CA TYR A 159 -12.36 55.54 -3.11
C TYR A 159 -12.94 56.48 -2.03
N ARG A 160 -13.21 55.97 -0.84
CA ARG A 160 -13.71 56.76 0.31
C ARG A 160 -12.71 57.74 0.90
N GLN A 161 -11.40 57.56 0.67
CA GLN A 161 -10.36 58.48 1.13
C GLN A 161 -10.10 59.64 0.16
N ARG A 162 -10.62 59.57 -1.07
CA ARG A 162 -10.39 60.56 -2.14
C ARG A 162 -11.59 61.49 -2.38
N ASN A 163 -12.72 61.21 -1.72
CA ASN A 163 -13.91 62.06 -1.65
C ASN A 163 -14.05 62.58 -0.22
#